data_AF-A0A7K0NW01-F1
#
_entry.id   AF-A0A7K0NW01-F1
#
_cell.length_a   1.000
_cell.length_b   1.000
_cell.length_c   1.000
_cell.angle_alpha   90.00
_cell.angle_beta   90.00
_cell.angle_gamma   90.00
#
_symmetry.space_group_name_H-M   'P 1'
#
loop_
_entity.id
_entity.type
_entity.pdbx_description
1 polymer ?
#
loop_
_entity_poly.entity_id
_entity_poly.type
_entity_poly.pdbx_seq_one_letter_code
_entity_poly.pdbx_strand_id
1 'polypeptide(L)' 'TVWINCFFIRDLRAPFGGVGDSGVGREGGDFSREFCTEPKAVVMQITQ' A
#
# COMPACT_ATOMS: atom_id res chain seq x y z
N THR A 1 1.74 12.50 1.58
CA THR A 1 0.92 12.67 2.80
C THR A 1 0.85 14.14 3.13
N VAL A 2 -0.33 14.65 3.51
CA VAL A 2 -0.50 16.04 3.97
C VAL A 2 -0.96 15.97 5.42
N TRP A 3 -0.28 16.72 6.30
CA TRP A 3 -0.67 16.86 7.70
C TRP A 3 -1.35 18.22 7.91
N ILE A 4 -2.36 18.24 8.78
CA ILE A 4 -3.07 19.46 9.17
C ILE A 4 -2.85 19.66 10.68
N ASN A 5 -2.39 20.85 11.09
CA ASN A 5 -2.11 21.22 12.49
C ASN A 5 -1.13 20.30 13.25
N CYS A 6 -0.37 19.47 12.54
CA CYS A 6 0.69 18.63 13.08
C CYS A 6 1.76 18.41 12.00
N PHE A 7 2.89 17.82 12.40
CA PHE A 7 3.92 17.42 11.46
C PHE A 7 4.51 16.07 11.87
N PHE A 8 4.73 15.23 10.87
CA PHE A 8 5.44 13.95 11.01
C PHE A 8 4.82 12.94 12.00
N ILE A 9 3.52 13.04 12.27
CA ILE A 9 2.79 11.97 12.96
C ILE A 9 2.58 10.81 11.98
N ARG A 10 3.00 9.61 12.39
CA ARG A 10 3.00 8.40 11.56
C ARG A 10 2.16 7.31 12.21
N ASP A 11 1.04 6.99 11.59
CA ASP A 11 0.28 5.77 11.85
C ASP A 11 0.74 4.69 10.87
N LEU A 12 1.21 3.54 11.37
CA LEU A 12 1.70 2.44 10.53
C LEU A 12 0.61 1.79 9.68
N ARG A 13 -0.67 2.04 10.00
CA ARG A 13 -1.81 1.55 9.22
C ARG A 13 -2.13 2.44 8.02
N ALA A 14 -1.70 3.70 8.03
CA ALA A 14 -1.97 4.64 6.95
C ALA A 14 -0.91 4.52 5.84
N PRO A 15 -1.29 4.70 4.56
CA PRO A 15 -0.33 4.72 3.47
C PRO A 15 0.63 5.92 3.57
N PHE A 16 1.88 5.67 3.23
CA PHE A 16 2.94 6.67 3.13
C PHE A 16 3.73 6.46 1.84
N GLY A 17 4.08 7.56 1.18
CA GLY A 17 4.88 7.53 -0.05
C GLY A 17 4.82 8.85 -0.81
N GLY A 18 5.74 8.99 -1.77
CA GLY A 18 5.93 10.19 -2.57
C GLY A 18 5.16 10.20 -3.90
N VAL A 19 5.30 11.29 -4.63
CA VAL A 19 4.86 11.44 -6.02
C VAL A 19 5.98 12.12 -6.82
N GLY A 20 6.11 11.84 -8.12
CA GLY A 20 7.21 12.34 -8.96
C GLY A 20 8.56 11.78 -8.50
N ASP A 21 9.60 12.63 -8.50
CA ASP A 21 10.95 12.22 -8.07
C ASP A 21 11.04 11.88 -6.57
N SER A 22 9.99 12.17 -5.78
CA SER A 22 9.91 11.76 -4.38
C SER A 22 9.58 10.27 -4.19
N GLY A 23 9.24 9.54 -5.26
CA GLY A 23 9.05 8.09 -5.23
C GLY A 23 7.76 7.60 -5.89
N VAL A 24 7.66 6.27 -6.04
CA VAL A 24 6.54 5.53 -6.66
C VAL A 24 6.06 4.46 -5.69
N GLY A 25 4.75 4.18 -5.70
CA GLY A 25 4.13 3.22 -4.78
C GLY A 25 3.84 3.79 -3.39
N ARG A 26 3.36 2.95 -2.48
CA ARG A 26 3.03 3.29 -1.11
C ARG A 26 3.46 2.17 -0.18
N GLU A 27 3.83 2.54 1.04
CA GLU A 27 4.09 1.64 2.15
C GLU A 27 3.12 1.97 3.31
N GLY A 28 3.05 1.12 4.32
CA GLY A 28 2.14 1.25 5.46
C GLY A 28 0.78 0.59 5.20
N GLY A 29 0.21 -0.01 6.24
CA GLY A 29 -1.04 -0.76 6.16
C GLY A 29 -1.00 -1.87 5.11
N ASP A 30 -2.11 -2.03 4.39
CA ASP A 30 -2.24 -3.04 3.34
C ASP A 30 -1.33 -2.79 2.13
N PHE A 31 -0.91 -1.55 1.89
CA PHE A 31 -0.04 -1.18 0.76
C PHE A 31 1.34 -1.82 0.87
N SER A 32 1.87 -1.96 2.10
CA SER A 32 3.11 -2.72 2.31
C SER A 32 2.96 -4.19 1.97
N ARG A 33 1.80 -4.79 2.27
CA ARG A 33 1.54 -6.19 1.91
C ARG A 33 1.48 -6.34 0.39
N GLU A 34 0.73 -5.48 -0.29
CA GLU A 34 0.65 -5.50 -1.76
C GLU A 34 2.00 -5.29 -2.44
N PHE A 35 2.85 -4.40 -1.91
CA PHE A 35 4.19 -4.20 -2.44
C PHE A 35 5.13 -5.39 -2.22
N CYS A 36 5.06 -6.01 -1.03
CA CYS A 36 5.95 -7.11 -0.65
C CYS A 36 5.44 -8.51 -1.04
N THR A 37 4.32 -8.61 -1.76
CA THR A 37 3.73 -9.90 -2.15
C THR A 37 3.34 -9.91 -3.62
N GLU A 38 3.55 -11.06 -4.27
CA GLU A 38 3.09 -11.28 -5.65
C GLU A 38 1.74 -12.01 -5.62
N PRO A 39 0.66 -11.44 -6.18
CA PRO A 39 -0.63 -12.10 -6.23
C PRO A 39 -0.60 -13.29 -7.20
N LYS A 40 -1.04 -14.48 -6.75
CA LYS A 40 -1.12 -15.68 -7.58
C LYS A 40 -2.57 -16.10 -7.80
N ALA A 41 -3.04 -16.00 -9.05
CA ALA A 41 -4.35 -16.49 -9.42
C ALA A 41 -4.36 -18.03 -9.51
N VAL A 42 -5.39 -18.67 -8.95
CA VAL A 42 -5.68 -20.09 -9.09
C VAL A 42 -7.08 -20.23 -9.66
N VAL A 43 -7.20 -20.92 -10.79
CA VAL A 43 -8.47 -21.10 -11.51
C VAL A 43 -8.80 -22.58 -11.58
N MET A 44 -10.02 -22.95 -11.21
CA MET A 44 -10.51 -24.33 -11.24
C MET A 44 -11.92 -24.39 -11.84
N GLN A 45 -12.18 -25.41 -12.66
CA GLN A 45 -13.52 -25.71 -13.16
C GLN A 45 -14.34 -26.39 -12.05
N ILE A 46 -15.56 -25.90 -11.80
CA ILE A 46 -16.52 -26.54 -10.90
C ILE A 46 -17.62 -27.23 -11.72
N THR A 47 -18.08 -28.40 -11.29
CA THR A 47 -19.24 -29.09 -11.86
C THR A 47 -20.52 -28.43 -11.37
N GLN A 48 -21.47 -28.21 -12.28
CA GLN A 48 -22.86 -27.86 -11.97
C GLN A 48 -23.72 -29.13 -11.90
#